data_AF-A0A1G9N4W8-F1
#
_entry.id   AF-A0A1G9N4W8-F1
#
_cell.length_a   1.000
_cell.length_b   1.000
_cell.length_c   1.000
_cell.angle_alpha   90.00
_cell.angle_beta   90.00
_cell.angle_gamma   90.00
#
_symmetry.space_group_name_H-M   'P 1'
#
loop_
_entity.id
_entity.type
_entity.pdbx_description
1 polymer ?
#
loop_
_entity_poly.entity_id
_entity_poly.type
_entity_poly.pdbx_seq_one_letter_code
_entity_poly.pdbx_strand_id
1 'polypeptide(L)'
;MVTILAIIFGLLLVFAIVRVAQIKLGLTKGPIYHYSIAMQHGLKLPDLRKNHNLRGKIKIISMTDDTCMVQSKINDTELKTTLMKDYGLDSTQVLVEEVQK
;
A
#
# COMPACT_ATOMS: atom_id res chain seq x y z
N MET A 1 -37.68 -12.18 21.81
CA MET A 1 -37.23 -11.58 20.52
C MET A 1 -36.65 -10.18 20.71
N VAL A 2 -37.40 -9.23 21.30
CA VAL A 2 -36.96 -7.83 21.45
C VAL A 2 -35.70 -7.67 22.30
N THR A 3 -35.59 -8.42 23.41
CA THR A 3 -34.40 -8.42 24.29
C THR A 3 -33.15 -8.95 23.60
N ILE A 4 -33.28 -10.02 22.82
CA ILE A 4 -32.17 -10.60 22.04
C ILE A 4 -31.69 -9.59 20.99
N LEU A 5 -32.62 -8.92 20.30
CA LEU A 5 -32.30 -7.91 19.30
C LEU A 5 -31.56 -6.70 19.91
N ALA A 6 -31.99 -6.26 21.09
CA ALA A 6 -31.33 -5.17 21.83
C ALA A 6 -29.89 -5.54 22.24
N ILE A 7 -29.65 -6.79 22.65
CA ILE A 7 -28.31 -7.28 22.99
C ILE A 7 -27.40 -7.31 21.75
N ILE A 8 -27.90 -7.84 20.62
CA ILE A 8 -27.14 -7.87 19.36
C ILE A 8 -26.80 -6.44 18.91
N PHE A 9 -27.77 -5.53 18.97
CA PHE A 9 -27.56 -4.14 18.60
C PHE A 9 -26.54 -3.44 19.53
N GLY A 10 -26.59 -3.70 20.84
CA GLY A 10 -25.61 -3.23 21.80
C GLY A 10 -24.19 -3.71 21.49
N LEU A 11 -24.03 -4.99 21.15
CA LEU A 11 -22.73 -5.56 20.76
C LEU A 11 -22.18 -4.93 19.47
N LEU A 12 -23.05 -4.67 18.47
CA LEU A 12 -22.66 -4.00 17.23
C LEU A 12 -22.19 -2.56 17.46
N LEU A 13 -22.86 -1.81 18.35
CA LEU A 13 -22.45 -0.45 18.71
C LEU A 13 -21.08 -0.43 19.40
N VAL A 14 -20.85 -1.32 20.37
CA VAL A 14 -19.55 -1.44 21.03
C VAL A 14 -18.45 -1.79 20.02
N PHE A 15 -18.72 -2.74 19.11
CA PHE A 15 -17.80 -3.10 18.04
C PHE A 15 -17.45 -1.90 17.14
N ALA A 16 -18.44 -1.11 16.73
CA ALA A 16 -18.23 0.08 15.90
C ALA A 16 -17.34 1.13 16.60
N ILE A 17 -17.58 1.39 17.89
CA ILE A 17 -16.78 2.33 18.69
C ILE A 17 -15.33 1.88 18.78
N VAL A 18 -15.09 0.59 19.05
CA VAL A 18 -13.73 0.01 19.11
C VAL A 18 -13.01 0.16 17.77
N ARG A 19 -13.70 -0.09 16.65
CA ARG A 19 -13.12 0.05 15.30
C ARG A 19 -12.71 1.49 15.00
N VAL A 20 -13.56 2.46 15.32
CA VAL A 20 -13.24 3.88 15.13
C VAL A 20 -12.05 4.30 16.01
N ALA A 21 -11.98 3.82 17.25
CA ALA A 21 -10.85 4.08 18.14
C ALA A 21 -9.55 3.48 17.61
N GLN A 22 -9.58 2.25 17.10
CA GLN A 22 -8.41 1.62 16.47
C GLN A 22 -7.93 2.37 15.22
N ILE A 23 -8.84 2.92 14.41
CA ILE A 23 -8.50 3.76 13.25
C ILE A 23 -7.85 5.07 13.70
N LYS A 24 -8.45 5.77 14.68
CA LYS A 24 -7.88 7.02 15.22
C LYS A 24 -6.50 6.82 15.83
N LEU A 25 -6.26 5.68 16.48
CA LEU A 25 -4.99 5.34 17.10
C LEU A 25 -3.96 4.74 16.12
N GLY A 26 -4.30 4.64 14.82
CA GLY A 26 -3.40 4.06 13.81
C GLY A 26 -3.12 2.57 14.00
N LEU A 27 -3.93 1.88 14.81
CA LEU A 27 -3.78 0.46 15.14
C LEU A 27 -4.30 -0.44 14.01
N THR A 28 -5.19 0.06 13.15
CA THR A 28 -5.54 -0.60 11.90
C THR A 28 -4.42 -0.40 10.88
N LYS A 29 -3.49 -1.35 10.84
CA LYS A 29 -2.59 -1.51 9.70
C LYS A 29 -3.46 -1.97 8.52
N GLY A 30 -3.61 -1.12 7.50
CA GLY A 30 -4.24 -1.51 6.24
C GLY A 30 -3.53 -2.70 5.59
N PRO A 31 -4.07 -3.28 4.52
CA PRO A 31 -3.40 -4.34 3.79
C PRO A 31 -2.00 -3.85 3.37
N ILE A 32 -1.02 -4.71 3.58
CA ILE A 32 0.37 -4.45 3.25
C ILE A 32 0.77 -5.44 2.16
N TYR A 33 1.08 -4.91 1.00
CA TYR A 33 1.49 -5.65 -0.19
C TYR A 33 3.01 -5.63 -0.33
N HIS A 34 3.56 -6.67 -0.97
CA HIS A 34 4.97 -6.78 -1.27
C HIS A 34 5.15 -6.77 -2.79
N TYR A 35 5.87 -5.77 -3.29
CA TYR A 35 6.07 -5.60 -4.73
C TYR A 35 7.56 -5.54 -5.06
N SER A 36 7.91 -6.07 -6.22
CA SER A 36 9.17 -5.83 -6.92
C SER A 36 8.91 -4.80 -8.00
N ILE A 37 9.69 -3.72 -8.00
CA ILE A 37 9.66 -2.69 -9.03
C ILE A 37 10.94 -2.85 -9.84
N ALA A 38 10.80 -3.10 -11.14
CA ALA A 38 11.92 -3.19 -12.08
C ALA A 38 11.71 -2.18 -13.21
N MET A 39 12.81 -1.55 -13.63
CA MET A 39 12.82 -0.71 -14.82
C MET A 39 13.19 -1.54 -16.04
N GLN A 40 12.46 -1.34 -17.14
CA GLN A 40 12.76 -1.97 -18.41
C GLN A 40 13.54 -1.01 -19.32
N HIS A 41 14.09 -1.54 -20.41
CA HIS A 41 14.78 -0.76 -21.44
C HIS A 41 16.06 -0.04 -20.98
N GLY A 42 16.76 -0.58 -19.96
CA GLY A 42 18.01 -0.02 -19.45
C GLY A 42 17.86 1.31 -18.72
N LEU A 43 16.64 1.68 -18.34
CA LEU A 43 16.37 2.84 -17.48
C LEU A 43 16.85 2.55 -16.06
N LYS A 44 17.49 3.54 -15.44
CA LYS A 44 17.89 3.45 -14.04
C LYS A 44 16.70 3.73 -13.14
N LEU A 45 16.56 2.93 -12.09
CA LEU A 45 15.52 3.15 -11.10
C LEU A 45 15.80 4.45 -10.32
N PRO A 46 14.87 5.43 -10.31
CA PRO A 46 15.02 6.62 -9.50
C PRO A 46 14.87 6.29 -8.01
N ASP A 47 15.50 7.09 -7.16
CA ASP A 47 15.41 6.91 -5.70
C ASP A 47 13.98 7.18 -5.19
N LEU A 48 13.23 6.10 -5.00
CA LEU A 48 11.83 6.13 -4.56
C LEU A 48 11.66 6.79 -3.18
N ARG A 49 12.73 6.90 -2.37
CA ARG A 49 12.68 7.57 -1.06
C ARG A 49 12.46 9.08 -1.19
N LYS A 50 12.87 9.66 -2.32
CA LYS A 50 12.76 11.10 -2.59
C LYS A 50 11.40 11.50 -3.14
N ASN A 51 10.57 10.55 -3.56
CA ASN A 51 9.25 10.83 -4.10
C ASN A 51 8.24 11.14 -2.97
N HIS A 52 7.67 12.34 -3.05
CA HIS A 52 6.72 12.81 -2.04
C HIS A 52 5.39 12.04 -2.04
N ASN A 53 4.88 11.64 -3.21
CA ASN A 53 3.62 10.91 -3.35
C ASN A 53 3.71 9.46 -2.86
N LEU A 54 4.92 8.90 -2.85
CA LEU A 54 5.21 7.56 -2.34
C LEU A 54 5.54 7.56 -0.84
N ARG A 55 5.88 8.72 -0.26
CA ARG A 55 6.26 8.87 1.14
C ARG A 55 5.12 8.41 2.06
N GLY A 56 5.40 7.43 2.92
CA GLY A 56 4.43 6.89 3.89
C GLY A 56 3.44 5.89 3.30
N LYS A 57 3.34 5.80 1.96
CA LYS A 57 2.60 4.75 1.23
C LYS A 57 3.46 3.51 1.02
N ILE A 58 4.74 3.69 0.69
CA ILE A 58 5.70 2.60 0.50
C ILE A 58 6.81 2.63 1.54
N LYS A 59 7.40 1.47 1.80
CA LYS A 59 8.63 1.27 2.57
C LYS A 59 9.56 0.40 1.74
N ILE A 60 10.76 0.89 1.46
CA ILE A 60 11.77 0.12 0.71
C ILE A 60 12.33 -0.97 1.60
N ILE A 61 12.31 -2.21 1.12
CA ILE A 61 12.87 -3.40 1.76
C ILE A 61 14.31 -3.60 1.30
N SER A 62 14.52 -3.58 -0.01
CA SER A 62 15.84 -3.70 -0.65
C SER A 62 15.84 -2.92 -1.95
N MET A 63 17.02 -2.45 -2.36
CA MET A 63 17.22 -1.72 -3.60
C MET A 63 18.54 -2.17 -4.22
N THR A 64 18.47 -2.54 -5.48
CA THR A 64 19.61 -2.83 -6.37
C THR A 64 19.59 -1.82 -7.52
N ASP A 65 20.58 -1.86 -8.40
CA ASP A 65 20.66 -0.90 -9.51
C ASP A 65 19.47 -1.01 -10.48
N ASP A 66 18.90 -2.21 -10.63
CA ASP A 66 17.84 -2.49 -11.61
C ASP A 66 16.47 -2.75 -10.97
N THR A 67 16.45 -3.22 -9.71
CA THR A 67 15.21 -3.64 -9.03
C THR A 67 15.11 -3.09 -7.61
N CYS A 68 13.89 -2.81 -7.17
CA CYS A 68 13.59 -2.36 -5.82
C CYS A 68 12.39 -3.09 -5.25
N MET A 69 12.60 -3.74 -4.11
CA MET A 69 11.53 -4.40 -3.38
C MET A 69 10.95 -3.42 -2.39
N VAL A 70 9.63 -3.26 -2.46
CA VAL A 70 8.89 -2.33 -1.62
C VAL A 70 7.74 -3.03 -0.92
N GLN A 71 7.51 -2.62 0.30
CA GLN A 71 6.30 -2.89 1.04
C GLN A 71 5.34 -1.72 0.84
N SER A 72 4.18 -1.97 0.24
CA SER A 72 3.23 -0.94 -0.16
C SER A 72 1.91 -1.04 0.61
N LYS A 73 1.34 0.10 0.98
CA LYS A 73 -0.04 0.20 1.51
C LYS A 73 -1.09 0.45 0.41
N ILE A 74 -0.63 0.67 -0.83
CA ILE A 74 -1.45 0.85 -2.02
C ILE A 74 -1.28 -0.34 -2.95
N ASN A 75 -2.28 -0.62 -3.78
CA ASN A 75 -2.23 -1.72 -4.73
C ASN A 75 -1.22 -1.47 -5.86
N ASP A 76 -0.98 -2.50 -6.66
CA ASP A 76 -0.08 -2.53 -7.81
C ASP A 76 -0.47 -1.49 -8.87
N THR A 77 -1.78 -1.33 -9.15
CA THR A 77 -2.29 -0.41 -10.16
C THR A 77 -2.04 1.05 -9.77
N GLU A 78 -2.36 1.44 -8.54
CA GLU A 78 -2.11 2.79 -8.01
C GLU A 78 -0.61 3.05 -7.90
N LEU A 79 0.17 2.06 -7.46
CA LEU A 79 1.63 2.17 -7.38
C LEU A 79 2.24 2.40 -8.75
N LYS A 80 1.89 1.57 -9.75
CA LYS A 80 2.37 1.69 -11.13
C LYS A 80 1.97 3.03 -11.74
N THR A 81 0.72 3.45 -11.58
CA THR A 81 0.23 4.74 -12.10
C THR A 81 0.97 5.92 -11.47
N THR A 82 1.25 5.87 -10.17
CA THR A 82 2.01 6.91 -9.47
C THR A 82 3.45 6.99 -10.00
N LEU A 83 4.10 5.84 -10.19
CA LEU A 83 5.45 5.78 -10.76
C LEU A 83 5.49 6.35 -12.18
N MET A 84 4.54 5.95 -13.03
CA MET A 84 4.42 6.45 -14.40
C MET A 84 4.24 7.96 -14.43
N LYS A 85 3.33 8.49 -13.61
CA LYS A 85 3.02 9.92 -13.57
C LYS A 85 4.20 10.75 -13.03
N ASP A 86 4.78 10.34 -11.91
CA ASP A 86 5.78 11.15 -11.21
C ASP A 86 7.16 11.13 -11.88
N TYR A 87 7.46 10.07 -12.62
CA TYR A 87 8.74 9.92 -13.32
C TYR A 87 8.61 10.00 -14.84
N GLY A 88 7.41 10.31 -15.37
CA GLY A 88 7.16 10.41 -16.80
C GLY A 88 7.41 9.11 -17.57
N LEU A 89 7.12 7.96 -16.94
CA LEU A 89 7.37 6.63 -17.51
C LEU A 89 6.13 6.11 -18.23
N ASP A 90 6.36 5.36 -19.30
CA ASP A 90 5.33 4.58 -19.96
C ASP A 90 5.02 3.26 -19.22
N SER A 91 3.85 2.68 -19.48
CA SER A 91 3.40 1.40 -18.93
C SER A 91 4.35 0.22 -19.20
N THR A 92 5.13 0.29 -20.28
CA THR A 92 6.13 -0.70 -20.70
C THR A 92 7.49 -0.49 -20.03
N GLN A 93 7.74 0.70 -19.48
CA GLN A 93 9.03 1.07 -18.92
C GLN A 93 9.16 0.71 -17.44
N VAL A 94 8.02 0.51 -16.75
CA VAL A 94 7.98 0.14 -15.34
C VAL A 94 7.16 -1.14 -15.14
N LEU A 95 7.80 -2.13 -14.53
CA LEU A 95 7.20 -3.39 -14.14
C LEU A 95 7.00 -3.39 -12.63
N VAL A 96 5.78 -3.68 -12.19
CA VAL A 96 5.42 -3.85 -10.77
C VAL A 96 4.83 -5.24 -10.64
N GLU A 97 5.53 -6.11 -9.91
CA GLU A 97 5.12 -7.50 -9.70
C GLU A 97 4.91 -7.78 -8.22
N GLU A 98 3.85 -8.52 -7.90
CA GLU A 98 3.63 -9.00 -6.53
C GLU A 98 4.65 -10.09 -6.19
N VAL A 99 5.39 -9.87 -5.11
CA VAL A 99 6.32 -10.86 -4.59
C VAL A 99 5.56 -11.67 -3.57
N GLN A 100 5.12 -12.87 -3.96
CA GLN A 100 4.60 -13.83 -2.99
C GLN A 100 5.71 -14.19 -2.00
N LYS A 101 5.34 -14.16 -0.72
CA LYS A 101 6.23 -14.30 0.43
C LYS A 101 6.79 -15.70 0.57
#